data_AF-I4Z3I9-F1
#
_entry.id   AF-I4Z3I9-F1
#
_cell.length_a   1.000
_cell.length_b   1.000
_cell.length_c   1.000
_cell.angle_alpha   90.00
_cell.angle_beta   90.00
_cell.angle_gamma   90.00
#
_symmetry.space_group_name_H-M   'P 1'
#
loop_
_entity.id
_entity.type
_entity.pdbx_description
1 polymer ?
#
loop_
_entity_poly.entity_id
_entity_poly.type
_entity_poly.pdbx_seq_one_letter_code
_entity_poly.pdbx_strand_id
1 'polypeptide(L)'
;MPNAWKEREDLVKAEADITAGEKRVSEQILLIKELARDGHDVTAAEKVLQNFEDTLEQWRWHRQIILEEIERQEGLGHDDPGS
;
A
#
# COMPACT_ATOMS: atom_id res chain seq x y z
N MET A 1 -20.51 -19.39 -1.85
CA MET A 1 -19.83 -18.83 -3.03
C MET A 1 -18.65 -18.02 -2.50
N PRO A 2 -17.39 -18.46 -2.65
CA PRO A 2 -16.26 -17.62 -2.25
C PRO A 2 -16.23 -16.42 -3.20
N ASN A 3 -16.18 -15.22 -2.63
CA ASN A 3 -16.39 -13.98 -3.37
C ASN A 3 -15.07 -13.37 -3.84
N ALA A 4 -14.03 -14.19 -4.04
CA ALA A 4 -12.65 -13.82 -4.41
C ALA A 4 -12.50 -12.76 -5.52
N TRP A 5 -13.54 -12.50 -6.31
CA TRP A 5 -13.56 -11.38 -7.26
C TRP A 5 -13.45 -10.03 -6.57
N LYS A 6 -14.12 -9.83 -5.42
CA LYS A 6 -14.10 -8.56 -4.68
C LYS A 6 -12.74 -8.34 -4.04
N GLU A 7 -12.17 -9.36 -3.41
CA GLU A 7 -10.84 -9.30 -2.82
C GLU A 7 -9.77 -9.03 -3.89
N ARG A 8 -9.94 -9.57 -5.10
CA ARG A 8 -9.06 -9.25 -6.24
C ARG A 8 -9.21 -7.81 -6.73
N GLU A 9 -10.42 -7.24 -6.74
CA GLU A 9 -10.62 -5.81 -7.03
C GLU A 9 -10.00 -4.92 -5.96
N ASP A 10 -10.20 -5.25 -4.69
CA ASP A 10 -9.61 -4.55 -3.55
C ASP A 10 -8.07 -4.64 -3.60
N LEU A 11 -7.51 -5.78 -4.02
CA LEU A 11 -6.07 -5.96 -4.23
C LEU A 11 -5.52 -5.03 -5.33
N VAL A 12 -6.17 -4.98 -6.50
CA VAL A 12 -5.76 -4.10 -7.61
C VAL A 12 -5.77 -2.64 -7.16
N LYS A 13 -6.79 -2.24 -6.40
CA LYS A 13 -6.87 -0.88 -5.85
C LYS A 13 -5.74 -0.60 -4.86
N ALA A 14 -5.49 -1.52 -3.92
CA ALA A 14 -4.42 -1.37 -2.94
C ALA A 14 -3.04 -1.26 -3.61
N GLU A 15 -2.79 -2.02 -4.67
CA GLU A 15 -1.53 -1.93 -5.44
C GLU A 15 -1.38 -0.60 -6.18
N ALA A 16 -2.48 -0.09 -6.75
CA ALA A 16 -2.48 1.22 -7.39
C ALA A 16 -2.22 2.35 -6.38
N ASP A 17 -2.86 2.30 -5.21
CA ASP A 17 -2.69 3.27 -4.13
C ASP A 17 -1.25 3.24 -3.59
N ILE A 18 -0.68 2.05 -3.36
CA ILE A 18 0.73 1.87 -2.94
C ILE A 18 1.68 2.49 -3.97
N THR A 19 1.53 2.15 -5.25
CA THR A 19 2.39 2.68 -6.33
C THR A 19 2.32 4.20 -6.39
N ALA A 20 1.11 4.75 -6.28
CA ALA A 20 0.90 6.19 -6.29
C ALA A 20 1.45 6.87 -5.01
N GLY A 21 1.43 6.17 -3.87
CA GLY A 21 2.03 6.61 -2.60
C GLY A 21 3.56 6.64 -2.67
N GLU A 22 4.19 5.59 -3.19
CA GLU A 22 5.64 5.48 -3.38
C GLU A 22 6.19 6.59 -4.27
N LYS A 23 5.46 6.94 -5.35
CA LYS A 23 5.81 8.08 -6.20
C LYS A 23 5.80 9.39 -5.41
N ARG A 24 4.76 9.64 -4.60
CA ARG A 24 4.64 10.86 -3.78
C ARG A 24 5.73 10.97 -2.72
N VAL A 25 6.05 9.86 -2.05
CA VAL A 25 7.18 9.80 -1.11
C VAL A 25 8.49 10.19 -1.80
N SER A 26 8.75 9.61 -2.97
CA SER A 26 9.96 9.90 -3.75
C SER A 26 10.03 11.38 -4.17
N GLU A 27 8.93 11.95 -4.64
CA GLU A 27 8.81 13.37 -5.00
C GLU A 27 9.05 14.28 -3.78
N GLN A 28 8.45 13.95 -2.63
CA GLN A 28 8.60 14.72 -1.39
C GLN A 28 10.04 14.70 -0.88
N ILE A 29 10.74 13.56 -0.98
CA ILE A 29 12.16 13.45 -0.62
C ILE A 29 13.02 14.36 -1.51
N LEU A 30 12.75 14.42 -2.82
CA LEU A 30 13.48 15.30 -3.73
C LEU A 30 13.24 16.77 -3.41
N LEU A 31 11.99 17.14 -3.13
CA LEU A 31 11.63 18.50 -2.74
C LEU A 31 12.30 18.91 -1.42
N ILE A 32 12.30 18.05 -0.41
CA ILE A 32 12.99 18.32 0.87
C ILE A 32 14.48 18.58 0.63
N LYS A 33 15.14 17.75 -0.19
CA LYS A 33 16.57 17.92 -0.52
C LYS A 33 16.84 19.25 -1.21
N GLU A 34 15.97 19.67 -2.12
CA GLU A 34 16.08 20.96 -2.80
C GLU A 34 15.91 22.12 -1.82
N LEU A 35 14.83 22.10 -1.02
CA LEU A 35 14.56 23.15 -0.03
C LEU A 35 15.68 23.27 1.01
N ALA A 36 16.19 22.14 1.50
CA ALA A 36 17.29 22.13 2.46
C ALA A 36 18.59 22.69 1.87
N ARG A 37 18.90 22.36 0.61
CA ARG A 37 20.06 22.91 -0.11
C ARG A 37 19.97 24.42 -0.25
N ASP A 38 18.77 24.93 -0.48
CA ASP A 38 18.52 26.36 -0.67
C ASP A 38 18.39 27.10 0.68
N GLY A 39 18.57 26.40 1.80
CA GLY A 39 18.62 26.97 3.16
C GLY A 39 17.26 27.17 3.82
N HIS A 40 16.19 26.59 3.26
CA HIS A 40 14.86 26.63 3.87
C HIS A 40 14.76 25.68 5.06
N ASP A 41 13.91 26.04 6.03
CA ASP A 41 13.48 25.11 7.08
C ASP A 41 12.55 24.05 6.48
N VAL A 42 12.96 22.78 6.56
CA VAL A 42 12.25 21.63 6.01
C VAL A 42 11.48 20.82 7.06
N THR A 43 11.47 21.24 8.33
CA THR A 43 10.86 20.49 9.44
C THR A 43 9.40 20.11 9.17
N ALA A 44 8.63 21.02 8.57
CA ALA A 44 7.24 20.74 8.21
C ALA A 44 7.12 19.75 7.05
N ALA A 45 8.00 19.85 6.06
CA ALA A 45 8.03 18.96 4.91
C ALA A 45 8.44 17.54 5.29
N GLU A 46 9.35 17.38 6.26
CA GLU A 46 9.74 16.09 6.84
C GLU A 46 8.58 15.42 7.60
N LYS A 47 7.78 16.20 8.35
CA LYS A 47 6.57 15.67 9.00
C LYS A 47 5.54 15.17 7.97
N VAL A 48 5.38 15.87 6.87
CA VAL A 48 4.51 15.42 5.76
C VAL A 48 5.05 14.14 5.15
N LEU A 49 6.37 14.04 4.94
CA LEU A 49 7.00 12.82 4.46
C LEU A 49 6.73 11.63 5.39
N GLN A 50 6.93 11.82 6.70
CA GLN A 50 6.66 10.78 7.70
C GLN A 50 5.19 10.30 7.62
N ASN A 51 4.24 11.22 7.51
CA ASN A 51 2.82 10.85 7.38
C ASN A 51 2.55 10.02 6.10
N PHE A 52 3.22 10.33 4.99
CA PHE A 52 3.10 9.53 3.77
C PHE A 52 3.72 8.14 3.93
N GLU A 53 4.86 8.03 4.60
CA GLU A 53 5.51 6.75 4.89
C GLU A 53 4.62 5.87 5.79
N ASP A 54 4.07 6.44 6.86
CA ASP A 54 3.16 5.75 7.77
C ASP A 54 1.88 5.27 7.05
N THR A 55 1.30 6.13 6.20
CA THR A 55 0.13 5.77 5.39
C THR A 55 0.46 4.64 4.41
N LEU A 56 1.64 4.67 3.80
CA LEU A 56 2.08 3.64 2.87
C LEU A 56 2.30 2.29 3.56
N GLU A 57 2.82 2.29 4.78
CA GLU A 57 2.92 1.09 5.60
C GLU A 57 1.53 0.49 5.89
N GLN A 58 0.55 1.32 6.24
CA GLN A 58 -0.82 0.87 6.46
C GLN A 58 -1.44 0.24 5.20
N TRP A 59 -1.20 0.82 4.02
CA TRP A 59 -1.67 0.23 2.76
C TRP A 59 -0.98 -1.09 2.43
N ARG A 60 0.33 -1.21 2.68
CA ARG A 60 1.07 -2.48 2.52
C ARG A 60 0.52 -3.56 3.45
N TRP A 61 0.22 -3.21 4.70
CA TRP A 61 -0.42 -4.13 5.65
C TRP A 61 -1.82 -4.53 5.19
N HIS A 62 -2.63 -3.59 4.71
CA HIS A 62 -3.95 -3.90 4.18
C HIS A 62 -3.89 -4.84 2.96
N ARG A 63 -2.95 -4.60 2.03
CA ARG A 63 -2.69 -5.49 0.89
C ARG A 63 -2.36 -6.91 1.35
N GLN A 64 -1.55 -7.05 2.39
CA GLN A 64 -1.18 -8.36 2.93
C GLN A 64 -2.39 -9.13 3.45
N ILE A 65 -3.30 -8.48 4.17
CA ILE A 65 -4.55 -9.10 4.64
C ILE A 65 -5.42 -9.58 3.47
N ILE A 66 -5.53 -8.78 2.41
CA ILE A 66 -6.30 -9.16 1.23
C ILE A 66 -5.71 -10.41 0.58
N LEU A 67 -4.38 -10.49 0.46
CA LEU A 67 -3.69 -11.66 -0.09
C LEU A 67 -3.92 -12.92 0.75
N GLU A 68 -3.82 -12.80 2.07
CA GLU A 68 -4.09 -13.92 3.00
C GLU A 68 -5.53 -14.42 2.89
N GLU A 69 -6.50 -13.51 2.72
CA GLU A 69 -7.90 -13.88 2.54
C GLU A 69 -8.15 -14.56 1.18
N ILE A 70 -7.52 -14.09 0.10
CA ILE A 70 -7.58 -14.76 -1.21
C ILE A 70 -7.00 -16.17 -1.10
N GLU A 71 -5.81 -16.33 -0.51
CA GLU A 71 -5.17 -17.63 -0.32
C GLU A 71 -6.06 -18.57 0.51
N ARG A 72 -6.69 -18.07 1.58
CA ARG A 72 -7.63 -18.84 2.39
C ARG A 72 -8.85 -19.30 1.58
N GLN A 73 -9.44 -18.42 0.77
CA GLN A 73 -10.61 -18.76 -0.05
C GLN A 73 -10.27 -19.74 -1.17
N GLU A 74 -9.08 -19.62 -1.76
CA GLU A 74 -8.61 -20.48 -2.85
C GLU A 74 -8.12 -21.84 -2.34
N GLY A 75 -7.47 -21.89 -1.18
CA GLY A 75 -7.06 -23.12 -0.51
C GLY A 75 -8.25 -23.95 -0.01
N LEU A 76 -9.31 -23.31 0.49
CA LEU A 76 -10.57 -23.98 0.86
C LEU A 76 -11.37 -24.50 -0.35
N GLY A 77 -11.01 -24.10 -1.58
CA GLY A 77 -11.62 -24.58 -2.82
C GLY A 77 -10.96 -25.84 -3.41
N HIS A 78 -9.85 -26.32 -2.84
CA HIS A 78 -9.11 -27.50 -3.34
C HIS A 78 -9.45 -28.81 -2.60
N ASP A 79 -10.01 -28.73 -1.38
CA ASP A 79 -10.41 -29.90 -0.59
C ASP A 79 -11.93 -30.14 -0.68
N ASP A 80 -12.39 -30.69 -1.81
CA ASP A 80 -13.58 -31.54 -1.83
C ASP A 80 -13.28 -32.87 -2.55
N PRO A 81 -12.80 -33.90 -1.82
CA PRO A 81 -12.89 -35.28 -2.27
C PRO A 81 -14.12 -35.91 -1.62
N GLY A 82 -15.33 -35.62 -2.13
CA GLY A 82 -16.54 -36.05 -1.43
C GLY A 82 -17.86 -35.96 -2.17
N SER A 83 -17.98 -36.49 -3.39
CA SER A 83 -19.26 -36.99 -3.93
C SER A 83 -19.05 -38.09 -4.99
#